data_AF-A0A7Y5KCN2-F1
#
_entry.id   AF-A0A7Y5KCN2-F1
#
_cell.length_a   1.000
_cell.length_b   1.000
_cell.length_c   1.000
_cell.angle_alpha   90.00
_cell.angle_beta   90.00
_cell.angle_gamma   90.00
#
_symmetry.space_group_name_H-M   'P 1'
#
loop_
_entity.id
_entity.type
_entity.pdbx_description
1 polymer ?
#
loop_
_entity_poly.entity_id
_entity_poly.type
_entity_poly.pdbx_seq_one_letter_code
_entity_poly.pdbx_strand_id
1 'polypeptide(L)'
;MKPYGPEYKPRAPKPKAPPAKYQWPANKITPDDMAILYHLRARTGTPINKLLQEAIRKFGEVSLPQAESTTRDAEATSEDSGS
;
A
#
# COMPACT_ATOMS: atom_id res chain seq x y z
N MET A 1 53.74 -4.50 -49.91
CA MET A 1 52.46 -5.09 -49.44
C MET A 1 52.31 -4.79 -47.95
N LYS A 2 51.26 -4.08 -47.54
CA LYS A 2 50.94 -3.80 -46.12
C LYS A 2 49.70 -4.62 -45.76
N PRO A 3 49.68 -5.43 -44.69
CA PRO A 3 48.47 -6.12 -44.28
C PRO A 3 47.55 -5.11 -43.57
N TYR A 4 46.42 -4.79 -44.18
CA TYR A 4 45.32 -4.12 -43.51
C TYR A 4 44.57 -5.16 -42.66
N GLY A 5 44.95 -5.29 -41.39
CA GLY A 5 44.06 -5.87 -40.38
C GLY A 5 43.09 -4.79 -39.90
N PRO A 6 41.82 -5.11 -39.61
CA PRO A 6 40.88 -4.13 -39.09
C PRO A 6 41.39 -3.63 -37.74
N GLU A 7 41.62 -2.32 -37.63
CA GLU A 7 42.00 -1.67 -36.38
C GLU A 7 40.94 -1.97 -35.31
N TYR A 8 41.32 -2.76 -34.30
CA TYR A 8 40.49 -2.97 -33.11
C TYR A 8 40.40 -1.67 -32.32
N LYS A 9 39.30 -0.94 -32.47
CA LYS A 9 38.97 0.20 -31.61
C LYS A 9 38.27 -0.33 -30.35
N PRO A 10 38.84 -0.23 -29.15
CA PRO A 10 38.15 -0.65 -27.94
C PRO A 10 36.87 0.17 -27.80
N ARG A 11 35.72 -0.50 -27.70
CA ARG A 11 34.45 0.18 -27.36
C ARG A 11 34.62 0.84 -26.01
N ALA A 12 34.42 2.15 -25.96
CA ALA A 12 34.32 2.88 -24.71
C ALA A 12 33.31 2.17 -23.79
N PRO A 13 33.61 2.04 -22.48
CA PRO A 13 32.69 1.41 -21.55
C PRO A 13 31.36 2.17 -21.59
N LYS A 14 30.26 1.44 -21.81
CA LYS A 14 28.91 2.02 -21.79
C LYS A 14 28.73 2.76 -20.45
N PRO A 15 28.20 3.99 -20.45
CA PRO A 15 27.92 4.68 -19.19
C PRO A 15 27.00 3.80 -18.34
N LYS A 16 27.35 3.60 -17.08
CA LYS A 16 26.55 2.83 -16.12
C LYS A 16 25.14 3.43 -16.10
N ALA A 17 24.13 2.61 -16.40
CA ALA A 17 22.74 3.05 -16.33
C ALA A 17 22.46 3.60 -14.92
N PRO A 18 21.71 4.70 -14.78
CA PRO A 18 21.34 5.20 -13.47
C PRO A 18 20.62 4.10 -12.70
N PRO A 19 20.80 4.01 -11.37
CA PRO A 19 20.13 2.99 -10.57
C PRO A 19 18.62 3.11 -10.80
N ALA A 20 17.96 1.97 -10.96
CA ALA A 20 16.51 1.91 -11.08
C ALA A 20 15.91 2.69 -9.92
N LYS A 21 15.27 3.82 -10.22
CA LYS A 21 14.52 4.56 -9.21
C LYS A 21 13.42 3.61 -8.76
N TYR A 22 13.35 3.33 -7.46
CA TYR A 22 12.19 2.65 -6.87
C TYR A 22 10.95 3.47 -7.28
N GLN A 23 10.21 2.98 -8.26
CA GLN A 23 8.99 3.61 -8.72
C GLN A 23 7.90 3.08 -7.81
N TRP A 24 7.66 3.81 -6.72
CA TRP A 24 6.49 3.57 -5.87
C TRP A 24 5.28 3.53 -6.80
N PRO A 25 4.39 2.51 -6.72
CA PRO A 25 3.16 2.55 -7.46
C PRO A 25 2.44 3.79 -6.95
N ALA A 26 2.45 4.85 -7.75
CA ALA A 26 1.53 5.94 -7.56
C ALA A 26 0.17 5.28 -7.72
N ASN A 27 -0.48 4.93 -6.61
CA ASN A 27 -1.92 4.73 -6.60
C ASN A 27 -2.49 6.08 -7.04
N LYS A 28 -2.58 6.25 -8.36
CA LYS A 28 -2.98 7.50 -8.97
C LYS A 28 -4.47 7.60 -8.72
N ILE A 29 -4.85 8.45 -7.77
CA ILE A 29 -6.22 8.95 -7.69
C ILE A 29 -6.53 9.53 -9.07
N THR A 30 -7.53 8.97 -9.74
CA THR A 30 -7.91 9.41 -11.09
C THR A 30 -8.60 10.78 -11.02
N PRO A 31 -8.68 11.52 -12.14
CA PRO A 31 -9.47 12.75 -12.19
C PRO A 31 -10.93 12.54 -11.75
N ASP A 32 -11.50 11.38 -12.10
CA ASP A 32 -12.88 11.01 -11.72
C ASP A 32 -13.00 10.78 -10.21
N ASP A 33 -12.03 10.08 -9.60
CA ASP A 33 -11.98 9.90 -8.14
C ASP A 33 -11.90 11.26 -7.42
N MET A 34 -11.09 12.18 -7.96
CA MET A 34 -11.02 13.55 -7.43
C MET A 34 -12.34 14.31 -7.58
N ALA A 35 -13.05 14.16 -8.70
CA ALA A 35 -14.35 14.78 -8.91
C ALA A 35 -15.38 14.30 -7.86
N ILE A 36 -15.39 13.00 -7.56
CA ILE A 36 -16.21 12.42 -6.50
C ILE A 36 -15.85 13.01 -5.13
N LEU A 37 -14.55 13.09 -4.80
CA LEU A 37 -14.08 13.67 -3.54
C LEU A 37 -14.47 15.15 -3.39
N TYR A 38 -14.40 15.93 -4.46
CA TYR A 38 -14.84 17.33 -4.45
C TYR A 38 -16.35 17.44 -4.26
N HIS A 39 -17.15 16.61 -4.92
CA HIS A 39 -18.60 16.58 -4.72
C HIS A 39 -18.97 16.21 -3.28
N LEU A 40 -18.30 15.21 -2.69
CA LEU A 40 -18.51 14.81 -1.31
C LEU A 40 -18.11 15.91 -0.33
N ARG A 41 -16.98 16.59 -0.56
CA ARG A 41 -16.56 17.76 0.22
C ARG A 41 -17.61 18.86 0.16
N ALA A 42 -18.11 19.19 -1.03
CA ALA A 42 -19.12 20.24 -1.21
C ALA A 42 -20.43 19.93 -0.47
N ARG A 43 -20.83 18.66 -0.43
CA ARG A 43 -22.05 18.21 0.25
C ARG A 43 -21.93 18.13 1.78
N THR A 44 -20.76 17.76 2.29
CA THR A 44 -20.56 17.43 3.72
C THR A 44 -19.80 18.50 4.49
N GLY A 45 -19.08 19.39 3.80
CA GLY A 45 -18.10 20.30 4.41
C GLY A 45 -16.82 19.61 4.87
N THR A 46 -16.72 18.28 4.77
CA THR A 46 -15.57 17.51 5.26
C THR A 46 -14.36 17.69 4.35
N PRO A 47 -13.16 17.97 4.88
CA PRO A 47 -11.94 18.05 4.09
C PRO A 47 -11.63 16.73 3.36
N ILE A 48 -11.10 16.82 2.14
CA ILE A 48 -10.78 15.65 1.30
C ILE A 48 -9.85 14.66 2.03
N ASN A 49 -8.85 15.16 2.77
CA ASN A 49 -7.94 14.30 3.54
C ASN A 49 -8.67 13.45 4.58
N LYS A 50 -9.72 13.99 5.22
CA LYS A 50 -10.53 13.24 6.18
C LYS A 50 -11.39 12.19 5.49
N LEU A 51 -11.96 12.51 4.33
CA LEU A 51 -12.71 11.55 3.50
C LEU A 51 -11.82 10.38 3.07
N LEU A 52 -10.58 10.66 2.66
CA LEU A 52 -9.60 9.63 2.28
C LEU A 52 -9.21 8.74 3.48
N GLN A 53 -8.93 9.34 4.64
CA GLN A 53 -8.61 8.58 5.87
C GLN A 53 -9.75 7.64 6.27
N GLU A 54 -10.99 8.11 6.21
CA GLU A 54 -12.18 7.31 6.51
C GLU A 54 -12.37 6.18 5.49
N ALA A 55 -12.16 6.43 4.20
CA ALA A 55 -12.24 5.41 3.17
C ALA A 55 -11.18 4.30 3.38
N ILE A 56 -9.95 4.69 3.70
CA ILE A 56 -8.85 3.74 4.00
C ILE A 56 -9.17 2.93 5.26
N ARG A 57 -9.65 3.58 6.32
CA ARG A 57 -10.02 2.91 7.57
C ARG A 57 -11.11 1.86 7.34
N LYS A 58 -12.19 2.22 6.64
CA LYS A 58 -13.28 1.29 6.31
C LYS A 58 -12.80 0.14 5.42
N PHE A 59 -11.92 0.41 4.46
CA PHE A 59 -11.36 -0.65 3.62
C PHE A 59 -10.48 -1.62 4.43
N GLY A 60 -9.69 -1.10 5.38
CA GLY A 60 -8.89 -1.92 6.30
C GLY A 60 -9.74 -2.78 7.23
N GLU A 61 -10.86 -2.25 7.73
CA GLU A 61 -11.84 -3.00 8.54
C GLU A 61 -12.49 -4.16 7.75
N VAL A 62 -12.73 -3.98 6.44
CA VAL A 62 -13.28 -5.04 5.56
C VAL A 62 -12.25 -6.12 5.22
N SER A 63 -10.95 -5.78 5.24
CA SER A 63 -9.87 -6.71 4.86
C SER A 63 -9.29 -7.51 6.02
N LEU A 64 -9.66 -7.19 7.27
CA LEU A 64 -9.28 -7.97 8.43
C LEU A 64 -10.42 -8.97 8.70
N PRO A 65 -10.16 -10.31 8.68
CA PRO A 65 -11.14 -11.23 9.22
C PRO A 65 -11.35 -10.84 10.68
N GLN A 66 -12.57 -10.46 11.01
CA GLN A 66 -13.05 -10.25 12.37
C GLN A 66 -12.64 -11.51 13.15
N ALA A 67 -11.68 -11.38 14.06
CA ALA A 67 -11.31 -12.48 14.95
C ALA A 67 -12.55 -12.79 15.79
N GLU A 68 -13.30 -13.79 15.36
CA GLU A 68 -14.53 -14.21 15.98
C GLU A 68 -14.18 -14.70 17.40
N SER A 69 -14.60 -13.89 18.37
CA SER A 69 -14.92 -14.26 19.75
C SER A 69 -14.99 -15.77 19.98
N THR A 70 -13.90 -16.36 20.50
CA THR A 70 -13.91 -17.72 21.02
C THR A 70 -13.77 -17.65 22.55
N THR A 71 -14.83 -18.14 23.20
CA THR A 71 -14.97 -18.52 24.62
C THR A 71 -15.32 -17.41 25.61
N ARG A 72 -16.63 -17.10 25.65
CA ARG A 72 -17.36 -16.98 26.92
C ARG A 72 -17.37 -18.35 27.61
N ASP A 73 -17.44 -18.30 28.94
CA ASP A 73 -17.66 -19.41 29.88
C ASP A 73 -16.43 -20.24 30.28
N ALA A 74 -15.53 -19.60 31.04
CA ALA A 74 -14.97 -20.28 32.20
C ALA A 74 -15.98 -20.12 33.34
N GLU A 75 -16.94 -21.05 33.35
CA GLU A 75 -17.88 -21.29 34.43
C GLU A 75 -17.11 -21.44 35.76
N ALA A 76 -17.30 -20.49 36.66
CA ALA A 76 -16.83 -20.57 38.04
C ALA A 76 -17.85 -21.39 38.85
N THR A 77 -17.74 -22.71 38.78
CA THR A 77 -18.37 -23.68 39.69
C THR A 77 -17.27 -24.70 40.02
N SER A 78 -16.72 -24.70 41.24
CA SER A 78 -17.03 -25.56 42.39
C SER A 78 -15.64 -25.75 43.06
N GLU A 79 -15.37 -25.84 44.36
CA GLU A 79 -16.11 -26.13 45.57
C GLU A 79 -15.33 -25.52 46.75
N ASP A 80 -16.04 -24.83 47.62
CA ASP A 80 -15.68 -24.65 49.02
C ASP A 80 -15.64 -26.04 49.67
N SER A 81 -14.47 -26.51 50.09
CA SER A 81 -14.32 -27.66 50.97
C SER A 81 -13.70 -27.20 52.27
N GLY A 82 -14.55 -26.71 53.16
CA GLY A 82 -14.28 -26.68 54.58
C GLY A 82 -14.60 -28.03 55.21
N SER A 83 -13.61 -28.63 55.87
CA SER A 83 -13.74 -29.41 57.12
C SER A 83 -12.36 -29.71 57.68
#